data_AF-A0AA39JFE8-F1
#
_entry.id   AF-A0AA39JFE8-F1
#
_cell.length_a   1.000
_cell.length_b   1.000
_cell.length_c   1.000
_cell.angle_alpha   90.00
_cell.angle_beta   90.00
_cell.angle_gamma   90.00
#
_symmetry.space_group_name_H-M   'P 1'
#
loop_
_entity.id
_entity.type
_entity.pdbx_description
1 polymer ?
#
loop_
_entity_poly.entity_id
_entity_poly.type
_entity_poly.pdbx_seq_one_letter_code
_entity_poly.pdbx_strand_id
1 'polypeptide(L)'
;MTDLSSFNVKKFSGNHGNLKIIDVIPSATSLSVIIALDGSPQVVTNDSALQVLYPAGSINPGNEDRPQGGVQFYAEPLDIKQARNVTLTFSVYFPVDFDFVLAGKLPGLYGGHGGCSGGVSATDCFSTRLMWRKDGEGELYLYAPKDKQTNALCNDPQSICDVAYGFSIGRGSFVWAKGGWTTVSQTVVLNTPGRTDGCFTLDVNGIRVIDRSDVFYRDVAVSWVGFLIGAMRRSSGRSHTFFGGHEDKYATPKDQYTWFKDFAMRLND
;
A
#
# COMPACT_ATOMS: atom_id res chain seq x y z
N MET A 1 5.18 -19.32 -0.83
CA MET A 1 5.67 -18.43 -1.89
C MET A 1 7.17 -18.56 -1.94
N THR A 2 7.72 -19.02 -3.06
CA THR A 2 9.16 -19.24 -3.25
C THR A 2 9.79 -18.20 -4.19
N ASP A 3 8.98 -17.49 -4.97
CA ASP A 3 9.35 -16.41 -5.88
C ASP A 3 8.17 -15.43 -6.06
N LEU A 4 8.35 -14.45 -6.95
CA LEU A 4 7.34 -13.44 -7.28
C LEU A 4 6.59 -13.73 -8.60
N SER A 5 6.70 -14.95 -9.15
CA SER A 5 6.11 -15.30 -10.44
C SER A 5 4.60 -15.09 -10.47
N SER A 6 3.90 -15.47 -9.40
CA SER A 6 2.44 -15.31 -9.23
C SER A 6 1.97 -13.86 -9.25
N PHE A 7 2.84 -12.89 -8.93
CA PHE A 7 2.53 -11.48 -9.06
C PHE A 7 2.52 -11.04 -10.53
N ASN A 8 3.12 -11.80 -11.46
CA ASN A 8 3.32 -11.39 -12.84
C ASN A 8 3.94 -9.98 -12.91
N VAL A 9 5.10 -9.82 -12.27
CA VAL A 9 5.77 -8.53 -12.14
C VAL A 9 6.17 -8.00 -13.52
N LYS A 10 5.56 -6.91 -13.96
CA LYS A 10 5.89 -6.24 -15.24
C LYS A 10 7.09 -5.34 -15.12
N LYS A 11 7.33 -4.80 -13.92
CA LYS A 11 8.42 -3.85 -13.70
C LYS A 11 8.80 -3.75 -12.23
N PHE A 12 10.09 -3.90 -11.95
CA PHE A 12 10.71 -3.40 -10.71
C PHE A 12 11.26 -1.99 -10.89
N SER A 13 11.41 -1.26 -9.79
CA SER A 13 12.04 0.07 -9.80
C SER A 13 12.85 0.28 -8.53
N GLY A 14 14.02 0.93 -8.62
CA GLY A 14 14.95 1.05 -7.49
C GLY A 14 15.70 -0.26 -7.19
N ASN A 15 16.36 -0.31 -6.03
CA ASN A 15 17.18 -1.45 -5.60
C ASN A 15 16.33 -2.64 -5.12
N HIS A 16 16.58 -3.84 -5.67
CA HIS A 16 15.89 -5.08 -5.28
C HIS A 16 16.44 -5.66 -3.96
N GLY A 17 17.61 -5.21 -3.50
CA GLY A 17 18.30 -5.74 -2.32
C GLY A 17 17.53 -5.60 -1.00
N ASN A 18 16.48 -4.78 -0.97
CA ASN A 18 15.64 -4.59 0.21
C ASN A 18 14.48 -5.59 0.31
N LEU A 19 14.23 -6.41 -0.72
CA LEU A 19 13.16 -7.40 -0.72
C LEU A 19 13.73 -8.81 -0.57
N LYS A 20 13.19 -9.56 0.39
CA LYS A 20 13.49 -10.99 0.57
C LYS A 20 12.20 -11.77 0.71
N ILE A 21 12.22 -13.00 0.23
CA ILE A 21 11.20 -14.01 0.58
C ILE A 21 11.80 -14.81 1.73
N ILE A 22 11.05 -14.93 2.82
CA ILE A 22 11.48 -15.68 4.01
C ILE A 22 10.42 -16.70 4.40
N ASP A 23 10.87 -17.85 4.92
CA ASP A 23 9.99 -18.96 5.32
C ASP A 23 9.76 -19.04 6.84
N VAL A 24 10.45 -18.19 7.61
CA VAL A 24 10.23 -18.04 9.06
C VAL A 24 9.64 -16.66 9.28
N ILE A 25 8.33 -16.60 9.50
CA ILE A 25 7.59 -15.34 9.60
C ILE A 25 7.21 -15.01 11.06
N PRO A 26 7.03 -13.71 11.39
CA PRO A 26 6.57 -13.33 12.73
C PRO A 26 5.19 -13.93 13.04
N SER A 27 5.02 -14.54 14.22
CA SER A 27 3.71 -15.01 14.70
C SER A 27 2.96 -13.88 15.41
N ALA A 28 1.66 -13.74 15.14
CA ALA A 28 0.78 -12.91 15.96
C ALA A 28 0.44 -13.68 17.25
N THR A 29 1.12 -13.33 18.34
CA THR A 29 0.95 -13.79 19.74
C THR A 29 1.45 -15.18 20.15
N SER A 30 2.16 -15.15 21.30
CA SER A 30 2.77 -16.19 22.15
C SER A 30 3.44 -17.38 21.48
N LEU A 31 4.73 -17.58 21.81
CA LEU A 31 5.46 -18.84 21.70
C LEU A 31 4.54 -20.05 21.91
N SER A 32 4.06 -20.64 20.82
CA SER A 32 3.68 -22.05 20.83
C SER A 32 5.00 -22.80 20.71
N VAL A 33 5.68 -23.01 21.83
CA VAL A 33 6.84 -23.89 21.85
C VAL A 33 6.31 -25.29 21.58
N ILE A 34 6.35 -25.73 20.32
CA ILE A 34 6.35 -27.16 20.03
C ILE A 34 7.76 -27.61 20.35
N ILE A 35 7.95 -28.24 21.50
CA ILE A 35 9.22 -28.87 21.88
C ILE A 35 9.42 -30.04 20.92
N ALA A 36 10.37 -29.92 19.99
CA ALA A 36 10.91 -31.08 19.30
C ALA A 36 11.49 -32.04 20.33
N LEU A 37 11.48 -33.35 20.08
CA LEU A 37 12.00 -34.38 21.00
C LEU A 37 13.48 -34.17 21.41
N ASP A 38 14.19 -33.22 20.81
CA ASP A 38 15.56 -32.81 21.12
C ASP A 38 15.70 -31.53 21.97
N GLY A 39 14.59 -30.88 22.36
CA GLY A 39 14.60 -29.73 23.26
C GLY A 39 14.95 -28.37 22.62
N SER A 40 15.09 -28.29 21.30
CA SER A 40 15.37 -27.01 20.63
C SER A 40 14.07 -26.23 20.30
N PRO A 41 13.95 -24.94 20.66
CA PRO A 41 12.78 -24.13 20.29
C PRO A 41 12.86 -23.76 18.80
N GLN A 42 11.94 -24.29 18.00
CA GLN A 42 11.77 -23.94 16.58
C GLN A 42 10.33 -23.46 16.36
N VAL A 43 10.15 -22.17 16.05
CA VAL A 43 8.87 -21.64 15.57
C VAL A 43 8.88 -21.78 14.05
N VAL A 44 8.32 -22.88 13.54
CA VAL A 44 8.18 -23.13 12.10
C VAL A 44 6.70 -23.07 11.75
N THR A 45 6.25 -21.91 11.30
CA THR A 45 5.03 -21.83 10.47
C THR A 45 5.49 -22.02 9.04
N ASN A 46 4.96 -23.00 8.29
CA ASN A 46 5.25 -23.24 6.86
C ASN A 46 4.75 -22.11 5.92
N ASP A 47 4.61 -20.90 6.45
CA ASP A 47 4.11 -19.73 5.76
C ASP A 47 5.30 -18.84 5.36
N SER A 48 5.42 -18.56 4.07
CA SER A 48 6.39 -17.62 3.55
C SER A 48 5.85 -16.18 3.56
N ALA A 49 6.69 -15.18 3.78
CA ALA A 49 6.33 -13.76 3.61
C ALA A 49 7.38 -12.99 2.80
N LEU A 50 6.95 -11.87 2.23
CA LEU A 50 7.83 -10.84 1.70
C LEU A 50 8.33 -9.98 2.85
N GLN A 51 9.62 -10.04 3.17
CA GLN A 51 10.30 -9.12 4.08
C GLN A 51 10.84 -7.93 3.30
N VAL A 52 10.58 -6.72 3.80
CA VAL A 52 11.02 -5.47 3.20
C VAL A 52 11.87 -4.68 4.19
N LEU A 53 13.09 -4.30 3.79
CA LEU A 53 14.04 -3.49 4.55
C LEU A 53 13.89 -1.99 4.23
N TYR A 54 13.90 -1.16 5.27
CA TYR A 54 14.06 0.28 5.24
C TYR A 54 15.34 0.65 6.00
N PRO A 55 16.47 0.92 5.31
CA PRO A 55 17.72 1.27 5.97
C PRO A 55 17.61 2.58 6.76
N ALA A 56 18.39 2.72 7.82
CA ALA A 56 18.51 3.96 8.60
C ALA A 56 18.76 5.16 7.68
N GLY A 57 18.05 6.26 7.93
CA GLY A 57 18.13 7.48 7.13
C GLY A 57 17.35 7.43 5.80
N SER A 58 16.75 6.28 5.42
CA SER A 58 15.93 6.22 4.20
C SER A 58 14.62 7.00 4.35
N ILE A 59 14.27 7.72 3.28
CA ILE A 59 13.03 8.50 3.13
C ILE A 59 12.40 8.21 1.76
N ASN A 60 11.75 9.21 1.14
CA ASN A 60 11.32 9.08 -0.24
C ASN A 60 12.51 8.64 -1.11
N PRO A 61 12.39 7.50 -1.79
CA PRO A 61 13.44 6.90 -2.62
C PRO A 61 13.92 7.76 -3.80
N GLY A 62 13.22 8.86 -4.09
CA GLY A 62 13.66 9.86 -5.06
C GLY A 62 14.69 10.86 -4.52
N ASN A 63 15.08 10.76 -3.24
CA ASN A 63 16.20 11.51 -2.69
C ASN A 63 17.49 10.70 -2.94
N GLU A 64 18.37 11.22 -3.80
CA GLU A 64 19.60 10.56 -4.23
C GLU A 64 20.72 10.62 -3.17
N ASP A 65 20.62 11.54 -2.21
CA ASP A 65 21.57 11.71 -1.10
C ASP A 65 21.25 10.79 0.10
N ARG A 66 20.23 9.94 -0.04
CA ARG A 66 19.72 9.08 1.04
C ARG A 66 19.74 7.61 0.62
N PRO A 67 19.94 6.67 1.56
CA PRO A 67 19.79 5.24 1.27
C PRO A 67 18.41 4.93 0.70
N GLN A 68 18.35 4.08 -0.33
CA GLN A 68 17.08 3.62 -0.87
C GLN A 68 16.45 2.61 0.10
N GLY A 69 15.25 2.93 0.59
CA GLY A 69 14.46 2.07 1.47
C GLY A 69 13.22 1.50 0.81
N GLY A 70 12.81 0.35 1.33
CA GLY A 70 11.61 -0.37 0.90
C GLY A 70 11.74 -0.97 -0.49
N VAL A 71 10.60 -1.25 -1.13
CA VAL A 71 10.55 -1.93 -2.43
C VAL A 71 9.54 -1.32 -3.39
N GLN A 72 9.84 -1.38 -4.69
CA GLN A 72 8.98 -0.99 -5.79
C GLN A 72 8.83 -2.11 -6.82
N PHE A 73 7.60 -2.58 -7.06
CA PHE A 73 7.29 -3.34 -8.26
C PHE A 73 5.81 -3.29 -8.62
N TYR A 74 5.57 -3.35 -9.92
CA TYR A 74 4.26 -3.42 -10.49
C TYR A 74 3.92 -4.84 -10.97
N ALA A 75 2.76 -5.34 -10.60
CA ALA A 75 2.31 -6.72 -10.78
C ALA A 75 0.92 -6.82 -11.44
N GLU A 76 0.77 -7.65 -12.46
CA GLU A 76 -0.51 -7.85 -13.19
C GLU A 76 -0.97 -9.32 -13.05
N PRO A 77 -1.35 -9.79 -11.85
CA PRO A 77 -1.63 -11.21 -11.65
C PRO A 77 -2.90 -11.68 -12.38
N LEU A 78 -3.82 -10.77 -12.70
CA LEU A 78 -5.07 -11.03 -13.42
C LEU A 78 -5.20 -10.08 -14.62
N ASP A 79 -5.85 -10.52 -15.70
CA ASP A 79 -6.28 -9.60 -16.77
C ASP A 79 -7.54 -8.87 -16.33
N ILE A 80 -7.41 -7.56 -16.09
CA ILE A 80 -8.51 -6.75 -15.59
C ILE A 80 -8.78 -5.53 -16.44
N LYS A 81 -8.31 -5.50 -17.68
CA LYS A 81 -8.44 -4.33 -18.57
C LYS A 81 -9.86 -3.78 -18.69
N GLN A 82 -10.86 -4.64 -18.47
CA GLN A 82 -12.29 -4.29 -18.52
C GLN A 82 -12.97 -4.26 -17.14
N ALA A 83 -12.25 -4.59 -16.08
CA ALA A 83 -12.80 -4.62 -14.73
C ALA A 83 -13.18 -3.23 -14.25
N ARG A 84 -14.28 -3.17 -13.52
CA ARG A 84 -14.73 -1.95 -12.85
C ARG A 84 -14.73 -2.10 -11.34
N ASN A 85 -14.83 -3.32 -10.84
CA ASN A 85 -14.97 -3.64 -9.43
C ASN A 85 -13.88 -4.64 -9.04
N VAL A 86 -12.95 -4.20 -8.21
CA VAL A 86 -11.76 -4.96 -7.86
C VAL A 86 -11.54 -4.91 -6.37
N THR A 87 -11.18 -6.05 -5.79
CA THR A 87 -10.64 -6.13 -4.44
C THR A 87 -9.15 -6.54 -4.44
N LEU A 88 -8.34 -5.85 -3.64
CA LEU A 88 -6.98 -6.24 -3.27
C LEU A 88 -6.93 -6.50 -1.75
N THR A 89 -6.43 -7.66 -1.37
CA THR A 89 -6.25 -8.07 0.02
C THR A 89 -4.79 -8.41 0.28
N PHE A 90 -4.27 -8.04 1.45
CA PHE A 90 -2.97 -8.50 1.95
C PHE A 90 -2.89 -8.33 3.47
N SER A 91 -1.95 -9.04 4.08
CA SER A 91 -1.60 -8.90 5.50
C SER A 91 -0.23 -8.23 5.63
N VAL A 92 -0.07 -7.30 6.57
CA VAL A 92 1.20 -6.65 6.91
C VAL A 92 1.52 -6.78 8.39
N TYR A 93 2.79 -6.99 8.71
CA TYR A 93 3.31 -7.04 10.08
C TYR A 93 4.34 -5.94 10.30
N PHE A 94 4.13 -5.14 11.36
CA PHE A 94 5.10 -4.20 11.89
C PHE A 94 5.67 -4.76 13.22
N PRO A 95 6.99 -4.79 13.43
CA PRO A 95 7.59 -5.17 14.72
C PRO A 95 7.08 -4.33 15.89
N VAL A 96 7.15 -4.90 17.11
CA VAL A 96 6.78 -4.22 18.36
C VAL A 96 7.53 -2.88 18.52
N ASP A 97 8.80 -2.88 18.12
CA ASP A 97 9.71 -1.75 18.19
C ASP A 97 9.75 -0.91 16.90
N PHE A 98 8.84 -1.16 15.94
CA PHE A 98 8.74 -0.34 14.74
C PHE A 98 8.42 1.11 15.11
N ASP A 99 9.21 2.01 14.56
CA ASP A 99 9.05 3.45 14.63
C ASP A 99 8.38 3.92 13.34
N PHE A 100 7.11 4.31 13.45
CA PHE A 100 6.33 4.84 12.33
C PHE A 100 6.83 6.22 11.85
N VAL A 101 7.65 6.90 12.66
CA VAL A 101 8.10 8.27 12.46
C VAL A 101 6.90 9.16 12.20
N LEU A 102 6.76 9.74 11.00
CA LEU A 102 5.65 10.61 10.65
C LEU A 102 4.72 9.99 9.61
N ALA A 103 5.26 9.16 8.70
CA ALA A 103 4.46 8.49 7.68
C ALA A 103 5.29 7.53 6.82
N GLY A 104 4.57 6.63 6.15
CA GLY A 104 5.10 5.85 5.04
C GLY A 104 4.00 5.20 4.22
N LYS A 105 4.39 4.60 3.10
CA LYS A 105 3.47 4.11 2.06
C LYS A 105 3.33 2.61 2.15
N LEU A 106 2.17 2.12 1.76
CA LEU A 106 1.84 0.70 1.66
C LEU A 106 1.20 0.41 0.30
N PRO A 107 1.14 -0.88 -0.09
CA PRO A 107 0.53 -1.29 -1.35
C PRO A 107 -0.92 -0.81 -1.50
N GLY A 108 -1.35 -0.66 -2.75
CA GLY A 108 -2.74 -0.39 -3.10
C GLY A 108 -2.99 -0.50 -4.59
N LEU A 109 -4.24 -0.27 -5.00
CA LEU A 109 -4.66 -0.30 -6.39
C LEU A 109 -4.31 1.00 -7.11
N TYR A 110 -4.25 0.93 -8.44
CA TYR A 110 -4.18 2.09 -9.31
C TYR A 110 -4.87 1.75 -10.65
N GLY A 111 -5.20 2.79 -11.43
CA GLY A 111 -5.72 2.63 -12.78
C GLY A 111 -5.33 3.79 -13.71
N GLY A 112 -5.69 3.67 -15.00
CA GLY A 112 -5.19 4.50 -16.08
C GLY A 112 -3.78 4.07 -16.49
N HIS A 113 -2.83 5.00 -16.43
CA HIS A 113 -1.41 4.71 -16.60
C HIS A 113 -0.66 4.71 -15.26
N GLY A 114 0.49 4.04 -15.22
CA GLY A 114 1.41 4.21 -14.11
C GLY A 114 2.03 5.62 -14.12
N GLY A 115 2.10 6.30 -12.98
CA GLY A 115 2.76 7.61 -12.84
C GLY A 115 2.07 8.57 -11.86
N CYS A 116 0.79 8.32 -11.58
CA CYS A 116 -0.15 9.03 -10.70
C CYS A 116 0.27 9.24 -9.22
N SER A 117 1.44 9.80 -8.97
CA SER A 117 1.93 10.05 -7.60
C SER A 117 2.90 11.21 -7.57
N GLY A 118 3.36 11.58 -6.37
CA GLY A 118 4.52 12.46 -6.21
C GLY A 118 4.28 13.91 -6.64
N GLY A 119 3.02 14.32 -6.76
CA GLY A 119 2.62 15.69 -7.11
C GLY A 119 2.25 15.88 -8.58
N VAL A 120 2.30 14.82 -9.40
CA VAL A 120 1.82 14.85 -10.78
C VAL A 120 0.29 14.97 -10.80
N SER A 121 -0.24 15.77 -11.72
CA SER A 121 -1.68 15.88 -11.94
C SER A 121 -2.26 14.53 -12.38
N ALA A 122 -3.34 14.11 -11.73
CA ALA A 122 -3.96 12.81 -11.92
C ALA A 122 -5.18 12.91 -12.85
N THR A 123 -5.00 13.42 -14.07
CA THR A 123 -6.12 13.71 -15.00
C THR A 123 -6.68 12.46 -15.68
N ASP A 124 -5.83 11.45 -15.89
CA ASP A 124 -6.09 10.25 -16.68
C ASP A 124 -5.61 8.97 -15.98
N CYS A 125 -5.35 9.07 -14.66
CA CYS A 125 -4.93 7.98 -13.81
C CYS A 125 -5.44 8.17 -12.38
N PHE A 126 -5.39 7.10 -11.58
CA PHE A 126 -5.62 7.21 -10.13
C PHE A 126 -4.78 6.19 -9.36
N SER A 127 -4.58 6.40 -8.06
CA SER A 127 -4.11 5.37 -7.12
C SER A 127 -4.73 5.49 -5.73
N THR A 128 -4.89 4.36 -5.07
CA THR A 128 -5.50 4.18 -3.74
C THR A 128 -4.53 3.45 -2.81
N ARG A 129 -3.30 3.95 -2.72
CA ARG A 129 -2.31 3.39 -1.78
C ARG A 129 -2.80 3.56 -0.36
N LEU A 130 -2.36 2.67 0.52
CA LEU A 130 -2.53 2.90 1.95
C LEU A 130 -1.30 3.63 2.49
N MET A 131 -1.47 4.32 3.61
CA MET A 131 -0.37 4.90 4.35
C MET A 131 -0.48 4.56 5.85
N TRP A 132 0.68 4.48 6.49
CA TRP A 132 0.75 4.71 7.93
C TRP A 132 1.13 6.17 8.17
N ARG A 133 0.71 6.68 9.32
CA ARG A 133 1.09 7.97 9.89
C ARG A 133 1.76 7.75 11.23
N LYS A 134 2.09 8.86 11.89
CA LYS A 134 2.59 8.85 13.27
C LYS A 134 1.70 7.98 14.15
N ASP A 135 2.31 7.29 15.10
CA ASP A 135 1.62 6.43 16.09
C ASP A 135 0.83 5.26 15.46
N GLY A 136 1.04 4.98 14.17
CA GLY A 136 0.44 3.87 13.46
C GLY A 136 -0.94 4.16 12.87
N GLU A 137 -1.42 5.41 12.91
CA GLU A 137 -2.69 5.78 12.28
C GLU A 137 -2.69 5.39 10.79
N GLY A 138 -3.76 4.72 10.37
CA GLY A 138 -3.97 4.31 8.99
C GLY A 138 -4.78 5.32 8.20
N GLU A 139 -4.53 5.41 6.90
CA GLU A 139 -5.36 6.16 5.95
C GLU A 139 -5.35 5.48 4.57
N LEU A 140 -6.38 5.76 3.78
CA LEU A 140 -6.24 5.68 2.34
C LEU A 140 -5.60 6.96 1.81
N TYR A 141 -4.68 6.81 0.88
CA TYR A 141 -4.00 7.88 0.18
C TYR A 141 -4.41 7.91 -1.30
N LEU A 142 -5.38 8.79 -1.60
CA LEU A 142 -5.99 8.93 -2.92
C LEU A 142 -5.19 9.90 -3.80
N TYR A 143 -4.77 9.42 -4.96
CA TYR A 143 -4.44 10.27 -6.10
C TYR A 143 -5.50 10.08 -7.17
N ALA A 144 -6.23 11.14 -7.51
CA ALA A 144 -7.29 11.16 -8.53
C ALA A 144 -7.52 12.63 -8.96
N PRO A 145 -8.33 12.93 -10.00
CA PRO A 145 -8.62 14.29 -10.41
C PRO A 145 -9.19 15.12 -9.24
N LYS A 146 -8.38 16.04 -8.70
CA LYS A 146 -8.65 16.75 -7.45
C LYS A 146 -9.85 17.70 -7.56
N ASP A 147 -9.88 18.45 -8.66
CA ASP A 147 -10.89 19.44 -9.02
C ASP A 147 -12.27 18.82 -9.28
N LYS A 148 -12.34 17.49 -9.42
CA LYS A 148 -13.56 16.74 -9.69
C LYS A 148 -14.05 15.91 -8.50
N GLN A 149 -13.31 15.90 -7.39
CA GLN A 149 -13.80 15.23 -6.18
C GLN A 149 -14.93 16.04 -5.53
N THR A 150 -15.80 15.35 -4.81
CA THR A 150 -16.91 15.97 -4.09
C THR A 150 -16.42 16.75 -2.88
N ASN A 151 -17.15 17.81 -2.52
CA ASN A 151 -16.93 18.51 -1.25
C ASN A 151 -17.16 17.57 -0.05
N ALA A 152 -18.07 16.60 -0.18
CA ALA A 152 -18.33 15.61 0.88
C ALA A 152 -17.12 14.70 1.15
N LEU A 153 -16.31 14.38 0.13
CA LEU A 153 -15.01 13.70 0.33
C LEU A 153 -14.05 14.51 1.18
N CYS A 154 -14.02 15.82 0.96
CA CYS A 154 -13.04 16.69 1.59
C CYS A 154 -13.50 17.34 2.90
N ASN A 155 -14.81 17.36 3.17
CA ASN A 155 -15.39 17.88 4.41
C ASN A 155 -15.54 16.81 5.49
N ASP A 156 -15.24 15.54 5.19
CA ASP A 156 -15.12 14.49 6.18
C ASP A 156 -14.00 14.87 7.18
N PRO A 157 -14.25 14.87 8.51
CA PRO A 157 -13.30 15.37 9.50
C PRO A 157 -12.02 14.53 9.61
N GLN A 158 -12.03 13.29 9.11
CA GLN A 158 -10.86 12.41 9.05
C GLN A 158 -10.14 12.52 7.70
N SER A 159 -10.64 13.34 6.77
CA SER A 159 -10.08 13.51 5.44
C SER A 159 -9.36 14.86 5.29
N ILE A 160 -8.28 14.86 4.51
CA ILE A 160 -7.44 16.04 4.25
C ILE A 160 -7.17 16.10 2.74
N CYS A 161 -7.86 17.02 2.06
CA CYS A 161 -7.74 17.22 0.62
C CYS A 161 -6.90 18.44 0.21
N ASP A 162 -6.77 19.45 1.08
CA ASP A 162 -6.01 20.66 0.76
C ASP A 162 -4.49 20.44 0.92
N VAL A 163 -3.94 19.63 0.01
CA VAL A 163 -2.54 19.26 0.02
C VAL A 163 -1.99 19.24 -1.40
N ALA A 164 -0.71 19.62 -1.56
CA ALA A 164 0.00 19.57 -2.84
C ALA A 164 0.04 18.15 -3.44
N TYR A 165 -0.11 17.11 -2.62
CA TYR A 165 0.04 15.70 -2.99
C TYR A 165 -1.31 14.96 -3.01
N GLY A 166 -1.38 13.67 -2.68
CA GLY A 166 -2.64 12.91 -2.65
C GLY A 166 -3.52 13.27 -1.44
N PHE A 167 -4.82 13.02 -1.55
CA PHE A 167 -5.77 13.21 -0.47
C PHE A 167 -5.61 12.11 0.58
N SER A 168 -5.62 12.51 1.84
CA SER A 168 -5.73 11.60 2.97
C SER A 168 -7.21 11.34 3.21
N ILE A 169 -7.67 10.11 3.08
CA ILE A 169 -9.07 9.74 3.28
C ILE A 169 -9.16 8.84 4.51
N GLY A 170 -9.99 9.23 5.48
CA GLY A 170 -10.24 8.45 6.69
C GLY A 170 -9.01 8.23 7.57
N ARG A 171 -8.14 9.24 7.73
CA ARG A 171 -6.97 9.13 8.62
C ARG A 171 -7.40 8.84 10.05
N GLY A 172 -6.76 7.86 10.66
CA GLY A 172 -7.04 7.44 12.03
C GLY A 172 -8.34 6.66 12.18
N SER A 173 -9.01 6.27 11.09
CA SER A 173 -10.15 5.34 11.13
C SER A 173 -9.74 3.93 11.58
N PHE A 174 -8.44 3.62 11.53
CA PHE A 174 -7.83 2.42 12.07
C PHE A 174 -6.37 2.69 12.46
N VAL A 175 -5.76 1.73 13.16
CA VAL A 175 -4.34 1.77 13.55
C VAL A 175 -3.67 0.47 13.10
N TRP A 176 -2.48 0.59 12.52
CA TRP A 176 -1.62 -0.53 12.17
C TRP A 176 -1.05 -1.15 13.44
N ALA A 177 -1.27 -2.46 13.64
CA ALA A 177 -0.77 -3.14 14.82
C ALA A 177 0.76 -3.27 14.78
N LYS A 178 1.42 -2.98 15.91
CA LYS A 178 2.80 -3.40 16.17
C LYS A 178 2.79 -4.73 16.90
N GLY A 179 3.68 -5.65 16.51
CA GLY A 179 3.74 -6.99 17.07
C GLY A 179 2.64 -7.94 16.60
N GLY A 180 1.88 -7.55 15.56
CA GLY A 180 0.75 -8.34 15.06
C GLY A 180 0.51 -8.12 13.57
N TRP A 181 -0.13 -9.10 12.94
CA TRP A 181 -0.58 -8.98 11.56
C TRP A 181 -1.84 -8.12 11.47
N THR A 182 -1.85 -7.19 10.53
CA THR A 182 -3.04 -6.44 10.13
C THR A 182 -3.40 -6.86 8.71
N THR A 183 -4.58 -7.47 8.54
CA THR A 183 -5.11 -7.82 7.22
C THR A 183 -5.96 -6.68 6.72
N VAL A 184 -5.73 -6.24 5.49
CA VAL A 184 -6.52 -5.20 4.82
C VAL A 184 -7.10 -5.72 3.54
N SER A 185 -8.32 -5.29 3.23
CA SER A 185 -9.01 -5.56 1.97
C SER A 185 -9.57 -4.25 1.45
N GLN A 186 -9.00 -3.75 0.35
CA GLN A 186 -9.49 -2.55 -0.32
C GLN A 186 -10.28 -2.93 -1.57
N THR A 187 -11.47 -2.35 -1.75
CA THR A 187 -12.27 -2.50 -2.96
C THR A 187 -12.43 -1.18 -3.66
N VAL A 188 -12.14 -1.13 -4.95
CA VAL A 188 -12.35 0.03 -5.82
C VAL A 188 -13.42 -0.31 -6.85
N VAL A 189 -14.45 0.54 -6.94
CA VAL A 189 -15.43 0.52 -8.02
C VAL A 189 -15.27 1.80 -8.84
N LEU A 190 -14.93 1.66 -10.11
CA LEU A 190 -14.79 2.80 -11.01
C LEU A 190 -16.12 3.53 -11.19
N ASN A 191 -16.05 4.85 -11.17
CA ASN A 191 -17.19 5.69 -11.49
C ASN A 191 -17.67 5.47 -12.94
N THR A 192 -18.96 5.72 -13.15
CA THR A 192 -19.50 6.00 -14.48
C THR A 192 -18.72 7.17 -15.08
N PRO A 193 -18.21 7.07 -16.32
CA PRO A 193 -17.44 8.14 -16.94
C PRO A 193 -18.10 9.52 -16.77
N GLY A 194 -17.38 10.47 -16.18
CA GLY A 194 -17.85 11.84 -15.95
C GLY A 194 -18.79 12.03 -14.76
N ARG A 195 -19.05 11.00 -13.96
CA ARG A 195 -19.86 11.06 -12.72
C ARG A 195 -19.00 10.87 -11.48
N THR A 196 -19.47 11.34 -10.32
CA THR A 196 -18.85 11.17 -9.00
C THR A 196 -19.54 10.03 -8.24
N ASP A 197 -19.69 8.86 -8.86
CA ASP A 197 -20.40 7.68 -8.33
C ASP A 197 -19.46 6.47 -8.15
N GLY A 198 -18.14 6.70 -8.15
CA GLY A 198 -17.15 5.68 -7.87
C GLY A 198 -17.14 5.34 -6.39
N CYS A 199 -16.83 4.08 -6.08
CA CYS A 199 -16.81 3.60 -4.71
C CYS A 199 -15.42 3.19 -4.27
N PHE A 200 -15.16 3.38 -2.99
CA PHE A 200 -14.00 2.83 -2.30
C PHE A 200 -14.41 2.28 -0.94
N THR A 201 -14.04 1.03 -0.67
CA THR A 201 -14.18 0.45 0.67
C THR A 201 -12.84 -0.04 1.19
N LEU A 202 -12.62 0.08 2.50
CA LEU A 202 -11.50 -0.54 3.21
C LEU A 202 -12.02 -1.30 4.41
N ASP A 203 -11.71 -2.58 4.43
CA ASP A 203 -11.93 -3.48 5.55
C ASP A 203 -10.57 -3.78 6.20
N VAL A 204 -10.46 -3.58 7.51
CA VAL A 204 -9.26 -3.85 8.32
C VAL A 204 -9.61 -4.93 9.34
N ASN A 205 -8.90 -6.05 9.30
CA ASN A 205 -9.18 -7.24 10.10
C ASN A 205 -10.67 -7.68 10.01
N GLY A 206 -11.26 -7.56 8.82
CA GLY A 206 -12.66 -7.90 8.55
C GLY A 206 -13.69 -6.84 8.96
N ILE A 207 -13.27 -5.69 9.48
CA ILE A 207 -14.15 -4.59 9.89
C ILE A 207 -14.07 -3.45 8.87
N ARG A 208 -15.22 -3.00 8.34
CA ARG A 208 -15.32 -1.84 7.46
C ARG A 208 -14.93 -0.55 8.21
N VAL A 209 -13.88 0.12 7.75
CA VAL A 209 -13.38 1.39 8.35
C VAL A 209 -13.50 2.58 7.43
N ILE A 210 -13.58 2.37 6.11
CA ILE A 210 -13.86 3.40 5.11
C ILE A 210 -14.90 2.85 4.14
N ASP A 211 -15.95 3.64 3.88
CA ASP A 211 -16.98 3.33 2.88
C ASP A 211 -17.38 4.62 2.16
N ARG A 212 -16.97 4.74 0.90
CA ARG A 212 -17.22 5.92 0.05
C ARG A 212 -17.94 5.48 -1.20
N SER A 213 -18.91 6.28 -1.64
CA SER A 213 -19.67 6.08 -2.89
C SER A 213 -19.75 7.36 -3.73
N ASP A 214 -18.81 8.28 -3.51
CA ASP A 214 -18.80 9.64 -4.05
C ASP A 214 -17.44 10.04 -4.62
N VAL A 215 -16.67 9.06 -5.11
CA VAL A 215 -15.30 9.26 -5.63
C VAL A 215 -15.30 9.39 -7.15
N PHE A 216 -14.51 10.33 -7.67
CA PHE A 216 -14.29 10.48 -9.11
C PHE A 216 -12.95 9.87 -9.53
N TYR A 217 -12.95 8.88 -10.42
CA TYR A 217 -11.70 8.29 -10.93
C TYR A 217 -11.40 8.66 -12.38
N ARG A 218 -12.42 8.81 -13.24
CA ARG A 218 -12.23 9.02 -14.68
C ARG A 218 -13.35 9.78 -15.39
N ASP A 219 -13.00 10.53 -16.42
CA ASP A 219 -13.96 11.19 -17.32
C ASP A 219 -14.48 10.31 -18.46
N VAL A 220 -13.62 9.41 -18.95
CA VAL A 220 -13.89 8.65 -20.17
C VAL A 220 -13.94 7.16 -19.89
N ALA A 221 -14.73 6.44 -20.69
CA ALA A 221 -14.66 4.98 -20.77
C ALA A 221 -13.36 4.59 -21.47
N VAL A 222 -12.24 4.65 -20.77
CA VAL A 222 -10.98 4.13 -21.31
C VAL A 222 -11.02 2.60 -21.30
N SER A 223 -10.77 2.01 -22.47
CA SER A 223 -10.58 0.58 -22.73
C SER A 223 -9.16 0.08 -22.39
N TRP A 224 -8.34 0.93 -21.76
CA TRP A 224 -6.96 0.65 -21.39
C TRP A 224 -6.73 1.11 -19.96
N VAL A 225 -7.13 0.29 -19.00
CA VAL A 225 -6.65 0.42 -17.62
C VAL A 225 -5.95 -0.88 -17.30
N GLY A 226 -4.65 -0.92 -17.60
CA GLY A 226 -3.79 -1.96 -17.04
C GLY A 226 -3.83 -1.78 -15.52
N PHE A 227 -4.34 -2.78 -14.81
CA PHE A 227 -3.98 -2.99 -13.41
C PHE A 227 -2.49 -2.98 -13.34
N LEU A 228 -1.91 -2.51 -12.26
CA LEU A 228 -0.87 -3.32 -11.62
C LEU A 228 -1.15 -3.24 -10.10
N ILE A 229 -1.01 -4.34 -9.36
CA ILE A 229 -0.69 -4.32 -7.94
C ILE A 229 0.71 -3.69 -7.83
N GLY A 230 0.81 -2.49 -7.25
CA GLY A 230 2.07 -1.77 -7.07
C GLY A 230 2.11 -0.38 -7.71
N ALA A 231 2.73 0.58 -7.02
CA ALA A 231 2.83 2.01 -7.38
C ALA A 231 3.80 2.36 -8.52
N MET A 232 4.15 3.64 -8.68
CA MET A 232 4.28 4.19 -10.03
C MET A 232 5.70 4.58 -10.56
N ARG A 233 5.93 4.57 -11.89
CA ARG A 233 7.16 4.79 -12.68
C ARG A 233 7.29 6.26 -13.12
N ARG A 234 8.55 6.73 -13.09
CA ARG A 234 9.20 7.91 -13.71
C ARG A 234 8.41 9.22 -13.56
N SER A 235 8.80 10.10 -12.63
CA SER A 235 10.10 10.77 -12.58
C SER A 235 10.82 10.59 -11.24
N SER A 236 12.14 10.28 -11.30
CA SER A 236 13.06 9.92 -10.21
C SER A 236 12.62 8.70 -9.37
N GLY A 237 13.40 7.61 -9.29
CA GLY A 237 12.95 6.30 -8.78
C GLY A 237 12.27 6.34 -7.40
N ARG A 238 11.03 5.82 -7.26
CA ARG A 238 10.32 5.84 -5.96
C ARG A 238 9.53 4.58 -5.54
N SER A 239 10.01 3.80 -4.55
CA SER A 239 9.38 2.66 -3.85
C SER A 239 7.86 2.74 -3.57
N HIS A 240 7.19 1.60 -3.42
CA HIS A 240 5.75 1.48 -3.08
C HIS A 240 5.48 1.48 -1.60
N THR A 241 6.42 0.89 -0.87
CA THR A 241 6.52 1.07 0.55
C THR A 241 7.85 1.73 0.86
N PHE A 242 7.80 2.79 1.66
CA PHE A 242 8.92 3.62 2.07
C PHE A 242 8.44 4.58 3.15
N PHE A 243 9.35 4.97 4.03
CA PHE A 243 9.18 6.13 4.91
C PHE A 243 9.10 7.41 4.07
N GLY A 244 8.17 8.32 4.34
CA GLY A 244 8.25 9.60 3.63
C GLY A 244 7.03 10.51 3.73
N GLY A 245 6.99 11.43 2.77
CA GLY A 245 7.34 12.82 3.01
C GLY A 245 8.66 13.04 2.27
N HIS A 246 9.12 14.27 2.10
CA HIS A 246 10.36 14.55 1.36
C HIS A 246 11.42 15.21 2.24
N GLU A 247 11.02 15.62 3.44
CA GLU A 247 11.87 16.27 4.43
C GLU A 247 12.50 15.25 5.38
N ASP A 248 13.67 15.61 5.91
CA ASP A 248 14.49 14.76 6.80
C ASP A 248 13.75 14.18 8.01
N LYS A 249 12.77 14.91 8.54
CA LYS A 249 11.93 14.47 9.67
C LYS A 249 11.10 13.21 9.38
N TYR A 250 11.00 12.79 8.12
CA TYR A 250 10.35 11.54 7.73
C TYR A 250 11.32 10.36 7.69
N ALA A 251 12.63 10.58 7.86
CA ALA A 251 13.63 9.54 7.78
C ALA A 251 13.49 8.54 8.91
N THR A 252 13.60 7.25 8.57
CA THR A 252 13.66 6.23 9.59
C THR A 252 14.95 6.36 10.39
N PRO A 253 14.92 6.32 11.73
CA PRO A 253 16.11 6.54 12.55
C PRO A 253 17.03 5.32 12.65
N LYS A 254 16.55 4.13 12.24
CA LYS A 254 17.24 2.85 12.32
C LYS A 254 16.87 1.97 11.13
N ASP A 255 17.58 0.86 10.95
CA ASP A 255 17.12 -0.17 10.03
C ASP A 255 15.81 -0.77 10.55
N GLN A 256 14.80 -0.79 9.69
CA GLN A 256 13.47 -1.31 10.02
C GLN A 256 13.00 -2.29 8.97
N TYR A 257 12.08 -3.17 9.38
CA TYR A 257 11.54 -4.21 8.53
C TYR A 257 10.02 -4.24 8.63
N THR A 258 9.39 -4.59 7.52
CA THR A 258 7.98 -5.01 7.48
C THR A 258 7.86 -6.34 6.75
N TRP A 259 6.81 -7.08 7.05
CA TRP A 259 6.52 -8.35 6.39
C TRP A 259 5.14 -8.29 5.76
N PHE A 260 5.01 -8.88 4.58
CA PHE A 260 3.75 -8.95 3.85
C PHE A 260 3.45 -10.38 3.42
N LYS A 261 2.19 -10.80 3.56
CA LYS A 261 1.72 -12.12 3.11
C LYS A 261 0.26 -12.06 2.68
N ASP A 262 -0.27 -13.20 2.25
CA ASP A 262 -1.68 -13.39 1.89
C ASP A 262 -2.19 -12.38 0.84
N PHE A 263 -1.33 -12.02 -0.12
CA PHE A 263 -1.75 -11.19 -1.25
C PHE A 263 -2.80 -11.94 -2.07
N ALA A 264 -3.96 -11.33 -2.22
CA ALA A 264 -5.03 -11.84 -3.06
C ALA A 264 -5.67 -10.71 -3.84
N MET A 265 -6.13 -11.04 -5.04
CA MET A 265 -6.78 -10.11 -5.92
C MET A 265 -8.01 -10.75 -6.52
N ARG A 266 -9.11 -10.02 -6.53
CA ARG A 266 -10.40 -10.53 -7.00
C ARG A 266 -11.06 -9.53 -7.93
N LEU A 267 -11.53 -10.06 -9.06
CA LEU A 267 -12.53 -9.42 -9.89
C LEU A 267 -13.89 -9.69 -9.27
N ASN A 268 -14.60 -8.62 -8.93
CA ASN A 268 -15.95 -8.72 -8.43
C ASN A 268 -16.93 -8.51 -9.60
N ASP A 269 -18.08 -9.18 -9.53
CA ASP A 269 -19.18 -8.96 -10.46
C ASP A 269 -19.84 -7.58 -10.30
#